data_AF-A0AAW8SUH9-F1
#
_entry.id   AF-A0AAW8SUH9-F1
#
_cell.length_a   1.000
_cell.length_b   1.000
_cell.length_c   1.000
_cell.angle_alpha   90.00
_cell.angle_beta   90.00
_cell.angle_gamma   90.00
#
_symmetry.space_group_name_H-M   'P 1'
#
loop_
_entity.id
_entity.type
_entity.pdbx_description
1 polymer ?
#
loop_
_entity_poly.entity_id
_entity_poly.type
_entity_poly.pdbx_seq_one_letter_code
_entity_poly.pdbx_strand_id
1 'polypeptide(L)'
;MNAVGIDVAKGKSVVSILRPFGEVISSPFELCHTSSAIDDFIHSLSNLEGEVRIVLEYTGRYHEPIARWLSDADFYVSVVNPKLIKDFGNNSLRKVKSDKKDALKIARYALDNWNDLRQYCFMDKTRDQLKTMNRQFDFYMKHKTALKNNLIALLDQTFPGANTFFTSPVRKDGSQKWVDFVASFWHVDCVRKVSLSVFTERYRKFCVRKGYDFHPDKPEQIFEASKELIALLPKDKMTKNLIMQAIEQLNTLSRTIEQLRLQMDQTAAQLPEYSVVMAMKGVGPSLGPQIMAEIGDVRRFSRRGALTAFAGVDPGVNQSSTYNQKSVRTSKRGSAQLRKSLFQVMDVLVKTSPENDPVYAFLSKKRAEGKPYYVYMTAGANKFLRIYYGRVKEYLASLSEEE
;
A
#
# COMPACT_ATOMS: atom_id res chain seq x y z
N MET A 1 -33.09 -21.47 3.57
CA MET A 1 -31.82 -20.87 3.12
C MET A 1 -32.17 -19.78 2.13
N ASN A 2 -31.84 -18.54 2.44
CA ASN A 2 -32.04 -17.38 1.58
C ASN A 2 -30.66 -16.82 1.22
N ALA A 3 -30.24 -17.02 -0.02
CA ALA A 3 -28.99 -16.50 -0.55
C ALA A 3 -29.20 -15.13 -1.20
N VAL A 4 -28.56 -14.11 -0.65
CA VAL A 4 -28.62 -12.74 -1.17
C VAL A 4 -27.32 -12.45 -1.89
N GLY A 5 -27.38 -12.23 -3.20
CA GLY A 5 -26.25 -11.78 -4.01
C GLY A 5 -26.35 -10.29 -4.29
N ILE A 6 -25.30 -9.55 -3.96
CA ILE A 6 -25.25 -8.10 -4.17
C ILE A 6 -24.09 -7.78 -5.11
N ASP A 7 -24.43 -7.32 -6.31
CA ASP A 7 -23.47 -6.70 -7.23
C ASP A 7 -23.33 -5.22 -6.89
N VAL A 8 -22.11 -4.80 -6.55
CA VAL A 8 -21.87 -3.49 -5.94
C VAL A 8 -21.29 -2.51 -6.96
N ALA A 9 -21.99 -1.38 -7.13
CA ALA A 9 -21.51 -0.24 -7.90
C ALA A 9 -21.46 1.03 -7.04
N LYS A 10 -21.04 2.16 -7.64
CA LYS A 10 -20.94 3.44 -6.93
C LYS A 10 -22.33 4.02 -6.70
N GLY A 11 -22.75 4.13 -5.44
CA GLY A 11 -23.99 4.82 -5.03
C GLY A 11 -25.27 3.99 -5.16
N LYS A 12 -25.24 2.89 -5.91
CA LYS A 12 -26.30 1.90 -5.97
C LYS A 12 -25.75 0.50 -6.24
N SER A 13 -26.46 -0.52 -5.78
CA SER A 13 -26.16 -1.93 -5.98
C SER A 13 -27.35 -2.65 -6.61
N VAL A 14 -27.11 -3.81 -7.23
CA VAL A 14 -28.20 -4.69 -7.67
C VAL A 14 -28.24 -5.90 -6.75
N VAL A 15 -29.41 -6.19 -6.22
CA VAL A 15 -29.65 -7.27 -5.27
C VAL A 15 -30.44 -8.38 -5.95
N SER A 16 -30.12 -9.63 -5.64
CA SER A 16 -30.89 -10.82 -6.02
C SER A 16 -31.00 -11.76 -4.84
N ILE A 17 -32.21 -12.27 -4.57
CA ILE A 17 -32.47 -13.18 -3.47
C ILE A 17 -32.96 -14.52 -4.02
N LEU A 18 -32.24 -15.59 -3.71
CA LEU A 18 -32.50 -16.95 -4.19
C LEU A 18 -32.67 -17.92 -3.03
N ARG A 19 -33.52 -18.92 -3.25
CA ARG A 19 -33.62 -20.14 -2.44
C ARG A 19 -33.00 -21.33 -3.17
N PRO A 20 -32.75 -22.45 -2.46
CA PRO A 20 -32.37 -23.72 -3.09
C PRO A 20 -33.30 -24.08 -4.26
N PHE A 21 -32.80 -24.86 -5.22
CA PHE A 21 -33.50 -25.22 -6.46
C PHE A 21 -33.82 -24.05 -7.41
N GLY A 22 -33.26 -22.86 -7.16
CA GLY A 22 -33.34 -21.73 -8.09
C GLY A 22 -34.64 -20.92 -7.99
N GLU A 23 -35.41 -21.09 -6.92
CA GLU A 23 -36.56 -20.25 -6.61
C GLU A 23 -36.09 -18.80 -6.36
N VAL A 24 -36.62 -17.88 -7.16
CA VAL A 24 -36.33 -16.45 -7.08
C VAL A 24 -37.37 -15.81 -6.18
N ILE A 25 -36.99 -15.39 -4.97
CA ILE A 25 -37.92 -14.74 -4.02
C ILE A 25 -38.37 -13.38 -4.57
N SER A 26 -37.43 -12.63 -5.15
CA SER A 26 -37.69 -11.30 -5.73
C SER A 26 -36.91 -11.13 -7.03
N SER A 27 -37.54 -10.49 -8.02
CA SER A 27 -36.81 -10.10 -9.24
C SER A 27 -35.64 -9.16 -8.87
N PRO A 28 -34.51 -9.19 -9.60
CA PRO A 28 -33.37 -8.35 -9.25
C PRO A 28 -33.72 -6.86 -9.24
N PHE A 29 -33.48 -6.22 -8.11
CA PHE A 29 -33.84 -4.82 -7.85
C PHE A 29 -32.62 -3.97 -7.48
N GLU A 30 -32.76 -2.65 -7.63
CA GLU A 30 -31.71 -1.70 -7.27
C GLU A 30 -31.82 -1.30 -5.80
N LEU A 31 -30.69 -1.28 -5.09
CA LEU A 31 -30.54 -0.80 -3.73
C LEU A 31 -29.68 0.46 -3.74
N CYS A 32 -30.27 1.61 -3.41
CA CYS A 32 -29.54 2.86 -3.24
C CYS A 32 -28.69 2.83 -1.97
N HIS A 33 -27.49 3.43 -2.00
CA HIS A 33 -26.59 3.49 -0.85
C HIS A 33 -26.96 4.65 0.10
N THR A 34 -28.22 4.73 0.52
CA THR A 34 -28.72 5.68 1.52
C THR A 34 -29.13 4.93 2.79
N SER A 35 -29.15 5.60 3.95
CA SER A 35 -29.55 4.98 5.22
C SER A 35 -30.94 4.39 5.15
N SER A 36 -31.92 5.21 4.76
CA SER A 36 -33.31 4.77 4.63
C SER A 36 -33.46 3.52 3.75
N ALA A 37 -32.80 3.49 2.58
CA ALA A 37 -32.94 2.37 1.65
C ALA A 37 -32.29 1.09 2.17
N ILE A 38 -31.17 1.20 2.91
CA ILE A 38 -30.51 0.05 3.50
C ILE A 38 -31.25 -0.43 4.75
N ASP A 39 -31.81 0.46 5.55
CA ASP A 39 -32.66 0.13 6.70
C ASP A 39 -33.94 -0.58 6.25
N ASP A 40 -34.62 -0.07 5.21
CA ASP A 40 -35.77 -0.72 4.57
C ASP A 40 -35.41 -2.12 4.05
N PHE A 41 -34.21 -2.24 3.45
CA PHE A 41 -33.72 -3.53 2.97
C PHE A 41 -33.43 -4.51 4.12
N ILE A 42 -32.83 -4.05 5.22
CA ILE A 42 -32.61 -4.83 6.45
C ILE A 42 -33.94 -5.33 7.02
N HIS A 43 -34.96 -4.47 7.08
CA HIS A 43 -36.31 -4.87 7.49
C HIS A 43 -36.90 -5.93 6.55
N SER A 44 -36.75 -5.76 5.23
CA SER A 44 -37.23 -6.74 4.25
C SER A 44 -36.56 -8.11 4.40
N LEU A 45 -35.27 -8.15 4.72
CA LEU A 45 -34.52 -9.40 4.94
C LEU A 45 -34.89 -10.07 6.26
N SER A 46 -35.16 -9.28 7.31
CA SER A 46 -35.55 -9.78 8.63
C SER A 46 -36.92 -10.47 8.61
N ASN A 47 -37.79 -10.08 7.68
CA ASN A 47 -39.10 -10.69 7.47
C ASN A 47 -39.05 -12.02 6.67
N LEU A 48 -37.88 -12.41 6.15
CA LEU A 48 -37.75 -13.67 5.41
C LEU A 48 -37.64 -14.85 6.38
N GLU A 49 -38.46 -15.87 6.17
CA GLU A 49 -38.33 -17.12 6.93
C GLU A 49 -37.04 -17.88 6.56
N GLY A 50 -36.29 -18.28 7.59
CA GLY A 50 -35.08 -19.10 7.49
C GLY A 50 -33.77 -18.32 7.38
N GLU A 51 -32.66 -19.05 7.42
CA GLU A 51 -31.31 -18.46 7.46
C GLU A 51 -30.99 -17.64 6.20
N VAL A 52 -30.54 -16.39 6.40
CA VAL A 52 -30.12 -15.46 5.35
C VAL A 52 -28.59 -15.40 5.31
N ARG A 53 -27.99 -15.63 4.13
CA ARG A 53 -26.57 -15.36 3.89
C ARG A 53 -26.40 -14.40 2.73
N ILE A 54 -25.63 -13.35 2.97
CA ILE A 54 -25.43 -12.24 2.04
C ILE A 54 -24.02 -12.33 1.49
N VAL A 55 -23.88 -12.34 0.16
CA VAL A 55 -22.60 -12.34 -0.51
C VAL A 55 -22.45 -11.07 -1.34
N LEU A 56 -21.33 -10.38 -1.16
CA LEU A 56 -20.93 -9.20 -1.92
C LEU A 56 -19.64 -9.50 -2.67
N GLU A 57 -19.51 -8.98 -3.89
CA GLU A 57 -18.23 -8.95 -4.58
C GLU A 57 -17.40 -7.75 -4.10
N TYR A 58 -16.12 -7.99 -3.78
CA TYR A 58 -15.16 -6.92 -3.48
C TYR A 58 -14.79 -6.15 -4.76
N THR A 59 -15.42 -5.00 -5.05
CA THR A 59 -15.03 -4.08 -6.13
C THR A 59 -14.64 -2.71 -5.56
N GLY A 60 -13.34 -2.46 -5.42
CA GLY A 60 -12.86 -1.21 -4.82
C GLY A 60 -13.31 -1.08 -3.36
N ARG A 61 -13.84 0.09 -2.96
CA ARG A 61 -14.32 0.36 -1.59
C ARG A 61 -15.85 0.44 -1.47
N TYR A 62 -16.59 0.33 -2.57
CA TYR A 62 -18.03 0.60 -2.56
C TYR A 62 -18.86 -0.44 -1.80
N HIS A 63 -18.32 -1.64 -1.59
CA HIS A 63 -18.97 -2.69 -0.80
C HIS A 63 -18.84 -2.46 0.71
N GLU A 64 -17.86 -1.68 1.18
CA GLU A 64 -17.56 -1.50 2.61
C GLU A 64 -18.75 -0.92 3.40
N PRO A 65 -19.47 0.12 2.93
CA PRO A 65 -20.62 0.66 3.66
C PRO A 65 -21.78 -0.33 3.80
N ILE A 66 -22.13 -1.03 2.71
CA ILE A 66 -23.23 -2.01 2.71
C ILE A 66 -22.85 -3.21 3.58
N ALA A 67 -21.64 -3.75 3.41
CA ALA A 67 -21.17 -4.87 4.21
C ALA A 67 -21.21 -4.54 5.70
N ARG A 68 -20.83 -3.30 6.06
CA ARG A 68 -20.86 -2.82 7.44
C ARG A 68 -22.27 -2.74 7.98
N TRP A 69 -23.19 -2.02 7.33
CA TRP A 69 -24.56 -1.89 7.83
C TRP A 69 -25.31 -3.21 7.93
N LEU A 70 -25.15 -4.09 6.94
CA LEU A 70 -25.79 -5.41 7.00
C LEU A 70 -25.20 -6.28 8.11
N SER A 71 -23.89 -6.19 8.35
CA SER A 71 -23.26 -6.93 9.44
C SER A 71 -23.53 -6.32 10.81
N ASP A 72 -23.73 -5.01 10.92
CA ASP A 72 -24.14 -4.31 12.15
C ASP A 72 -25.59 -4.68 12.54
N ALA A 73 -26.40 -5.11 11.56
CA ALA A 73 -27.74 -5.67 11.75
C ALA A 73 -27.74 -7.19 11.94
N ASP A 74 -26.61 -7.78 12.38
CA ASP A 74 -26.43 -9.20 12.70
C ASP A 74 -26.65 -10.19 11.54
N PHE A 75 -26.64 -9.75 10.28
CA PHE A 75 -26.69 -10.68 9.15
C PHE A 75 -25.35 -11.38 8.89
N TYR A 76 -25.43 -12.62 8.39
CA TYR A 76 -24.26 -13.34 7.89
C TYR A 76 -23.83 -12.77 6.53
N VAL A 77 -22.90 -11.84 6.54
CA VAL A 77 -22.33 -11.21 5.34
C VAL A 77 -21.03 -11.89 4.95
N SER A 78 -20.76 -12.08 3.66
CA SER A 78 -19.50 -12.60 3.12
C SER A 78 -19.03 -11.75 1.95
N VAL A 79 -17.83 -11.19 2.06
CA VAL A 79 -17.19 -10.43 0.98
C VAL A 79 -16.23 -11.33 0.22
N VAL A 80 -16.51 -11.57 -1.06
CA VAL A 80 -15.81 -12.56 -1.90
C VAL A 80 -14.95 -11.85 -2.96
N ASN A 81 -13.81 -12.46 -3.29
CA ASN A 81 -12.91 -11.93 -4.32
C ASN A 81 -13.58 -11.99 -5.71
N PRO A 82 -13.58 -10.88 -6.51
CA PRO A 82 -14.06 -10.82 -7.89
C PRO A 82 -13.65 -12.00 -8.76
N LYS A 83 -12.43 -12.48 -8.56
CA LYS A 83 -11.90 -13.57 -9.35
C LYS A 83 -12.65 -14.88 -9.10
N LEU A 84 -13.02 -15.17 -7.86
CA LEU A 84 -13.79 -16.37 -7.51
C LEU A 84 -15.18 -16.32 -8.15
N ILE A 85 -15.86 -15.17 -8.06
CA ILE A 85 -17.15 -14.94 -8.71
C ILE A 85 -17.01 -15.01 -10.23
N LYS A 86 -15.96 -14.43 -10.81
CA LYS A 86 -15.70 -14.47 -12.27
C LYS A 86 -15.48 -15.89 -12.79
N ASP A 87 -14.67 -16.67 -12.09
CA ASP A 87 -14.30 -18.03 -12.50
C ASP A 87 -15.46 -19.04 -12.26
N PHE A 88 -16.42 -18.71 -11.38
CA PHE A 88 -17.62 -19.49 -11.12
C PHE A 88 -18.61 -19.52 -12.30
N GLY A 89 -19.26 -20.66 -12.57
CA GLY A 89 -20.42 -20.77 -13.47
C GLY A 89 -20.19 -20.42 -14.95
N ASN A 90 -18.96 -20.53 -15.46
CA ASN A 90 -18.57 -20.08 -16.81
C ASN A 90 -19.01 -21.02 -17.96
N ASN A 91 -20.26 -21.47 -17.97
CA ASN A 91 -20.80 -22.42 -18.97
C ASN A 91 -21.55 -21.74 -20.13
N SER A 92 -21.33 -20.44 -20.40
CA SER A 92 -22.01 -19.71 -21.47
C SER A 92 -21.03 -19.06 -22.46
N LEU A 93 -21.26 -19.30 -23.76
CA LEU A 93 -20.49 -18.73 -24.87
C LEU A 93 -20.86 -17.25 -25.17
N ARG A 94 -22.02 -16.75 -24.66
CA ARG A 94 -22.46 -15.36 -24.87
C ARG A 94 -21.94 -14.44 -23.76
N LYS A 95 -21.11 -13.46 -24.13
CA LYS A 95 -20.68 -12.35 -23.26
C LYS A 95 -21.73 -11.24 -23.22
N VAL A 96 -22.85 -11.44 -22.51
CA VAL A 96 -23.76 -10.35 -22.16
C VAL A 96 -23.59 -10.06 -20.67
N LYS A 97 -22.84 -9.00 -20.36
CA LYS A 97 -22.63 -8.49 -18.99
C LYS A 97 -23.83 -7.65 -18.58
N SER A 98 -24.45 -7.95 -17.45
CA SER A 98 -25.56 -7.16 -16.89
C SER A 98 -25.54 -7.33 -15.37
N ASP A 99 -25.64 -6.21 -14.65
CA ASP A 99 -25.59 -6.16 -13.19
C ASP A 99 -26.62 -7.10 -12.52
N LYS A 100 -27.79 -7.31 -13.16
CA LYS A 100 -28.81 -8.28 -12.71
C LYS A 100 -28.33 -9.73 -12.79
N LYS A 101 -27.62 -10.09 -13.87
CA LYS A 101 -27.04 -11.44 -14.02
C LYS A 101 -25.87 -11.64 -13.07
N ASP A 102 -25.09 -10.58 -12.83
CA ASP A 102 -23.95 -10.62 -11.91
C ASP A 102 -24.44 -10.79 -10.46
N ALA A 103 -25.48 -10.07 -10.03
CA ALA A 103 -26.13 -10.27 -8.72
C ALA A 103 -26.71 -11.69 -8.55
N LEU A 104 -27.39 -12.22 -9.56
CA LEU A 104 -27.88 -13.60 -9.56
C LEU A 104 -26.74 -14.62 -9.49
N LYS A 105 -25.63 -14.37 -10.18
CA LYS A 105 -24.44 -15.22 -10.16
C LYS A 105 -23.83 -15.26 -8.76
N ILE A 106 -23.76 -14.12 -8.07
CA ILE A 106 -23.27 -14.02 -6.70
C ILE A 106 -24.19 -14.77 -5.74
N ALA A 107 -25.52 -14.65 -5.89
CA ALA A 107 -26.48 -15.40 -5.06
C ALA A 107 -26.35 -16.91 -5.26
N ARG A 108 -26.16 -17.39 -6.50
CA ARG A 108 -25.90 -18.80 -6.78
C ARG A 108 -24.59 -19.29 -6.17
N TYR A 109 -23.53 -18.48 -6.26
CA TYR A 109 -22.26 -18.79 -5.60
C TYR A 109 -22.45 -18.99 -4.09
N ALA A 110 -23.30 -18.19 -3.47
CA ALA A 110 -23.62 -18.29 -2.04
C ALA A 110 -24.30 -19.63 -1.69
N LEU A 111 -25.25 -20.10 -2.51
CA LEU A 111 -25.91 -21.39 -2.32
C LEU A 111 -24.92 -22.56 -2.47
N ASP A 112 -24.11 -22.55 -3.53
CA ASP A 112 -23.18 -23.65 -3.83
C ASP A 112 -22.04 -23.76 -2.81
N ASN A 113 -21.64 -22.64 -2.20
CA ASN A 113 -20.54 -22.57 -1.24
C ASN A 113 -21.04 -22.29 0.18
N TRP A 114 -22.31 -22.57 0.49
CA TRP A 114 -22.98 -22.15 1.74
C TRP A 114 -22.07 -22.35 2.94
N ASN A 115 -21.60 -23.57 3.19
CA ASN A 115 -20.77 -23.94 4.34
C ASN A 115 -19.33 -23.40 4.32
N ASP A 116 -18.81 -23.05 3.15
CA ASP A 116 -17.45 -22.55 2.95
C ASP A 116 -17.37 -21.02 2.96
N LEU A 117 -18.52 -20.35 2.92
CA LEU A 117 -18.61 -18.91 3.09
C LEU A 117 -18.02 -18.52 4.44
N ARG A 118 -17.28 -17.40 4.44
CA ARG A 118 -16.69 -16.85 5.65
C ARG A 118 -17.42 -15.59 6.02
N GLN A 119 -17.88 -15.52 7.26
CA GLN A 119 -18.48 -14.30 7.79
C GLN A 119 -17.47 -13.16 7.67
N TYR A 120 -17.97 -12.04 7.19
CA TYR A 120 -17.29 -10.78 7.12
C TYR A 120 -17.03 -10.35 8.55
N CYS A 121 -15.80 -10.52 9.00
CA CYS A 121 -15.36 -10.01 10.28
C CYS A 121 -14.87 -8.58 10.06
N PHE A 122 -15.43 -7.64 10.81
CA PHE A 122 -14.96 -6.27 10.83
C PHE A 122 -13.47 -6.25 11.10
N MET A 123 -12.72 -5.52 10.26
CA MET A 123 -11.47 -5.01 10.78
C MET A 123 -11.84 -3.94 11.80
N ASP A 124 -11.22 -4.00 12.98
CA ASP A 124 -11.33 -2.94 13.97
C ASP A 124 -11.16 -1.56 13.29
N LYS A 125 -11.95 -0.57 13.73
CA LYS A 125 -11.96 0.80 13.21
C LYS A 125 -10.54 1.34 13.07
N THR A 126 -9.67 1.03 14.03
CA THR A 126 -8.25 1.38 14.05
C THR A 126 -7.48 0.80 12.84
N ARG A 127 -7.69 -0.50 12.52
CA ARG A 127 -7.05 -1.17 11.37
C ARG A 127 -7.56 -0.62 10.03
N ASP A 128 -8.86 -0.29 9.94
CA ASP A 128 -9.46 0.34 8.76
C ASP A 128 -8.93 1.76 8.52
N GLN A 129 -8.82 2.56 9.58
CA GLN A 129 -8.21 3.89 9.54
C GLN A 129 -6.75 3.81 9.09
N LEU A 130 -5.97 2.93 9.72
CA LEU A 130 -4.56 2.69 9.38
C LEU A 130 -4.39 2.27 7.91
N LYS A 131 -5.24 1.37 7.41
CA LYS A 131 -5.27 0.98 6.00
C LYS A 131 -5.62 2.14 5.07
N THR A 132 -6.55 3.00 5.47
CA THR A 132 -6.88 4.19 4.67
C THR A 132 -5.72 5.18 4.64
N MET A 133 -5.06 5.44 5.77
CA MET A 133 -3.88 6.29 5.85
C MET A 133 -2.74 5.73 5.00
N ASN A 134 -2.49 4.41 5.03
CA ASN A 134 -1.47 3.77 4.20
C ASN A 134 -1.73 3.98 2.69
N ARG A 135 -2.99 3.93 2.26
CA ARG A 135 -3.36 4.18 0.85
C ARG A 135 -3.08 5.63 0.45
N GLN A 136 -3.35 6.59 1.33
CA GLN A 136 -3.02 8.00 1.12
C GLN A 136 -1.50 8.23 1.12
N PHE A 137 -0.77 7.58 2.02
CA PHE A 137 0.68 7.64 2.09
C PHE A 137 1.32 7.17 0.78
N ASP A 138 0.86 6.03 0.25
CA ASP A 138 1.35 5.51 -1.02
C ASP A 138 0.98 6.40 -2.21
N PHE A 139 -0.19 7.03 -2.18
CA PHE A 139 -0.61 8.01 -3.19
C PHE A 139 0.33 9.22 -3.17
N TYR A 140 0.50 9.86 -2.02
CA TYR A 140 1.38 11.01 -1.87
C TYR A 140 2.84 10.68 -2.18
N MET A 141 3.33 9.50 -1.84
CA MET A 141 4.71 9.09 -2.15
C MET A 141 4.95 8.99 -3.67
N LYS A 142 3.95 8.52 -4.45
CA LYS A 142 4.02 8.52 -5.92
C LYS A 142 4.05 9.95 -6.46
N HIS A 143 3.18 10.82 -5.96
CA HIS A 143 3.15 12.23 -6.35
C HIS A 143 4.44 12.96 -5.96
N LYS A 144 5.03 12.68 -4.80
CA LYS A 144 6.34 13.23 -4.39
C LYS A 144 7.43 12.84 -5.36
N THR A 145 7.42 11.59 -5.83
CA THR A 145 8.37 11.12 -6.84
C THR A 145 8.17 11.87 -8.17
N ALA A 146 6.92 12.05 -8.60
CA ALA A 146 6.60 12.81 -9.82
C ALA A 146 7.05 14.28 -9.71
N LEU A 147 6.73 14.97 -8.61
CA LEU A 147 7.14 16.35 -8.35
C LEU A 147 8.67 16.50 -8.24
N LYS A 148 9.34 15.54 -7.62
CA LYS A 148 10.81 15.51 -7.58
C LYS A 148 11.39 15.43 -8.99
N ASN A 149 10.87 14.54 -9.84
CA ASN A 149 11.34 14.39 -11.21
C ASN A 149 11.04 15.65 -12.04
N ASN A 150 9.88 16.28 -11.82
CA ASN A 150 9.55 17.55 -12.46
C ASN A 150 10.53 18.67 -12.06
N LEU A 151 10.84 18.80 -10.76
CA LEU A 151 11.84 19.77 -10.29
C LEU A 151 13.23 19.48 -10.89
N ILE A 152 13.65 18.21 -10.95
CA ILE A 152 14.91 17.83 -11.59
C ILE A 152 14.90 18.24 -13.07
N ALA A 153 13.82 17.98 -13.81
CA ALA A 153 13.72 18.36 -15.22
C ALA A 153 13.77 19.89 -15.47
N LEU A 154 13.28 20.70 -14.52
CA LEU A 154 13.44 22.16 -14.57
C LEU A 154 14.89 22.58 -14.24
N LEU A 155 15.52 21.89 -13.29
CA LEU A 155 16.92 22.12 -12.95
C LEU A 155 17.88 21.69 -14.06
N ASP A 156 17.57 20.63 -14.80
CA ASP A 156 18.36 20.20 -15.97
C ASP A 156 18.41 21.29 -17.06
N GLN A 157 17.54 22.29 -17.02
CA GLN A 157 17.56 23.44 -17.92
C GLN A 157 18.23 24.69 -17.34
N THR A 158 18.54 24.73 -16.03
CA THR A 158 19.01 25.94 -15.33
C THR A 158 20.24 25.73 -14.45
N PHE A 159 20.33 24.57 -13.79
CA PHE A 159 21.45 24.10 -12.99
C PHE A 159 21.55 22.56 -13.05
N PRO A 160 22.00 22.00 -14.19
CA PRO A 160 22.06 20.55 -14.38
C PRO A 160 22.87 19.85 -13.30
N GLY A 161 22.37 18.73 -12.78
CA GLY A 161 23.05 17.95 -11.75
C GLY A 161 22.97 18.51 -10.32
N ALA A 162 22.29 19.63 -10.07
CA ALA A 162 22.21 20.22 -8.73
C ALA A 162 21.59 19.28 -7.67
N ASN A 163 20.75 18.33 -8.08
CA ASN A 163 20.14 17.33 -7.22
C ASN A 163 21.12 16.25 -6.71
N THR A 164 22.31 16.12 -7.29
CA THR A 164 23.29 15.08 -6.92
C THR A 164 24.42 15.60 -6.03
N PHE A 165 24.50 16.91 -5.79
CA PHE A 165 25.55 17.49 -4.94
C PHE A 165 25.53 16.98 -3.50
N PHE A 166 24.38 16.55 -2.98
CA PHE A 166 24.24 16.11 -1.59
C PHE A 166 23.66 14.71 -1.51
N THR A 167 24.28 13.88 -0.66
CA THR A 167 23.80 12.53 -0.31
C THR A 167 23.06 12.50 1.02
N SER A 168 22.81 13.67 1.63
CA SER A 168 22.13 13.79 2.92
C SER A 168 20.70 13.22 2.85
N PRO A 169 20.27 12.45 3.87
CA PRO A 169 18.92 11.91 3.91
C PRO A 169 17.87 13.03 4.07
N VAL A 170 16.62 12.67 3.81
CA VAL A 170 15.45 13.52 4.12
C VAL A 170 15.39 13.72 5.64
N ARG A 171 15.16 14.95 6.10
CA ARG A 171 14.97 15.27 7.51
C ARG A 171 13.58 14.83 8.01
N LYS A 172 13.40 14.80 9.34
CA LYS A 172 12.13 14.42 9.99
C LYS A 172 10.95 15.34 9.63
N ASP A 173 11.22 16.59 9.25
CA ASP A 173 10.24 17.56 8.78
C ASP A 173 9.92 17.43 7.27
N GLY A 174 10.57 16.50 6.59
CA GLY A 174 10.43 16.25 5.16
C GLY A 174 11.38 17.09 4.29
N SER A 175 12.18 17.98 4.87
CA SER A 175 13.09 18.84 4.12
C SER A 175 14.28 18.05 3.55
N GLN A 176 14.84 18.56 2.46
CA GLN A 176 15.94 17.93 1.73
C GLN A 176 17.01 18.98 1.41
N LYS A 177 18.28 18.69 1.73
CA LYS A 177 19.41 19.63 1.56
C LYS A 177 19.54 20.14 0.14
N TRP A 178 19.40 19.26 -0.85
CA TRP A 178 19.49 19.65 -2.26
C TRP A 178 18.32 20.55 -2.69
N VAL A 179 17.11 20.32 -2.17
CA VAL A 179 15.93 21.17 -2.44
C VAL A 179 16.10 22.55 -1.81
N ASP A 180 16.54 22.59 -0.55
CA ASP A 180 16.84 23.85 0.15
C ASP A 180 17.97 24.64 -0.54
N PHE A 181 18.97 23.92 -1.05
CA PHE A 181 20.08 24.50 -1.81
C PHE A 181 19.56 25.14 -3.10
N VAL A 182 18.80 24.43 -3.93
CA VAL A 182 18.26 25.01 -5.18
C VAL A 182 17.24 26.11 -4.93
N ALA A 183 16.56 26.13 -3.78
CA ALA A 183 15.73 27.28 -3.39
C ALA A 183 16.56 28.57 -3.21
N SER A 184 17.83 28.43 -2.77
CA SER A 184 18.76 29.55 -2.58
C SER A 184 19.59 29.85 -3.84
N PHE A 185 19.90 28.80 -4.61
CA PHE A 185 20.77 28.81 -5.79
C PHE A 185 20.08 28.08 -6.95
N TRP A 186 18.98 28.65 -7.44
CA TRP A 186 18.07 28.04 -8.43
C TRP A 186 18.61 28.00 -9.87
N HIS A 187 19.79 28.56 -10.14
CA HIS A 187 20.38 28.67 -11.47
C HIS A 187 21.90 28.64 -11.36
N VAL A 188 22.61 28.08 -12.35
CA VAL A 188 24.09 27.99 -12.37
C VAL A 188 24.78 29.35 -12.16
N ASP A 189 24.29 30.40 -12.85
CA ASP A 189 24.69 31.80 -12.68
C ASP A 189 24.48 32.40 -11.27
N CYS A 190 23.80 31.71 -10.34
CA CYS A 190 23.83 32.10 -8.93
C CYS A 190 25.18 31.76 -8.25
N VAL A 191 25.95 30.88 -8.89
CA VAL A 191 27.25 30.36 -8.45
C VAL A 191 28.37 30.90 -9.35
N ARG A 192 28.39 30.58 -10.65
CA ARG A 192 29.53 30.89 -11.53
C ARG A 192 29.78 32.38 -11.83
N LYS A 193 28.76 33.23 -11.71
CA LYS A 193 28.86 34.69 -11.97
C LYS A 193 29.32 35.50 -10.76
N VAL A 194 29.57 34.87 -9.62
CA VAL A 194 30.16 35.52 -8.44
C VAL A 194 31.56 34.95 -8.19
N SER A 195 32.39 35.61 -7.38
CA SER A 195 33.67 35.02 -6.99
C SER A 195 33.47 33.81 -6.08
N LEU A 196 34.44 32.89 -6.07
CA LEU A 196 34.44 31.72 -5.18
C LEU A 196 34.32 32.14 -3.70
N SER A 197 34.98 33.21 -3.29
CA SER A 197 34.90 33.75 -1.93
C SER A 197 33.48 34.21 -1.57
N VAL A 198 32.82 34.93 -2.47
CA VAL A 198 31.44 35.39 -2.28
C VAL A 198 30.46 34.21 -2.25
N PHE A 199 30.63 33.23 -3.15
CA PHE A 199 29.80 32.03 -3.15
C PHE A 199 29.97 31.22 -1.85
N THR A 200 31.21 31.05 -1.38
CA THR A 200 31.53 30.33 -0.14
C THR A 200 30.85 30.96 1.06
N GLU A 201 30.87 32.30 1.17
CA GLU A 201 30.20 33.00 2.26
C GLU A 201 28.66 32.92 2.14
N ARG A 202 28.10 32.99 0.94
CA ARG A 202 26.65 32.76 0.73
C ARG A 202 26.25 31.32 1.09
N TYR A 203 27.09 30.34 0.75
CA TYR A 203 26.87 28.94 1.11
C TYR A 203 26.96 28.73 2.62
N ARG A 204 27.92 29.36 3.31
CA ARG A 204 28.02 29.37 4.77
C ARG A 204 26.76 29.93 5.42
N LYS A 205 26.28 31.10 4.97
CA LYS A 205 25.02 31.69 5.46
C LYS A 205 23.81 30.80 5.19
N PHE A 206 23.78 30.12 4.05
CA PHE A 206 22.76 29.11 3.74
C PHE A 206 22.78 27.95 4.75
N CYS A 207 23.97 27.40 5.02
CA CYS A 207 24.16 26.33 6.00
C CYS A 207 23.65 26.75 7.38
N VAL A 208 24.04 27.93 7.87
CA VAL A 208 23.58 28.47 9.17
C VAL A 208 22.06 28.63 9.20
N ARG A 209 21.47 29.30 8.18
CA ARG A 209 20.02 29.57 8.14
C ARG A 209 19.17 28.30 8.12
N LYS A 210 19.65 27.25 7.46
CA LYS A 210 18.93 25.98 7.30
C LYS A 210 19.40 24.91 8.30
N GLY A 211 20.33 25.22 9.20
CA GLY A 211 20.88 24.29 10.19
C GLY A 211 21.63 23.10 9.56
N TYR A 212 22.34 23.31 8.45
CA TYR A 212 23.20 22.30 7.84
C TYR A 212 24.66 22.50 8.26
N ASP A 213 25.39 21.40 8.41
CA ASP A 213 26.84 21.45 8.61
C ASP A 213 27.52 22.04 7.38
N PHE A 214 28.48 22.93 7.64
CA PHE A 214 29.32 23.55 6.63
C PHE A 214 30.54 22.66 6.39
N HIS A 215 30.70 22.19 5.15
CA HIS A 215 31.91 21.51 4.70
C HIS A 215 32.73 22.45 3.82
N PRO A 216 34.00 22.73 4.16
CA PRO A 216 34.81 23.74 3.49
C PRO A 216 35.08 23.43 2.02
N ASP A 217 35.22 22.15 1.64
CA ASP A 217 35.53 21.74 0.26
C ASP A 217 34.32 21.82 -0.66
N LYS A 218 33.10 21.84 -0.10
CA LYS A 218 31.87 21.68 -0.88
C LYS A 218 31.55 22.90 -1.77
N PRO A 219 31.69 24.15 -1.30
CA PRO A 219 31.58 25.33 -2.15
C PRO A 219 32.51 25.30 -3.35
N GLU A 220 33.78 24.92 -3.16
CA GLU A 220 34.77 24.85 -4.23
C GLU A 220 34.36 23.82 -5.29
N GLN A 221 34.01 22.60 -4.87
CA GLN A 221 33.51 21.56 -5.77
C GLN A 221 32.31 22.01 -6.62
N ILE A 222 31.33 22.66 -5.99
CA ILE A 222 30.13 23.14 -6.69
C ILE A 222 30.48 24.30 -7.63
N PHE A 223 31.38 25.18 -7.22
CA PHE A 223 31.82 26.33 -8.02
C PHE A 223 32.56 25.88 -9.28
N GLU A 224 33.55 25.00 -9.14
CA GLU A 224 34.28 24.44 -10.28
C GLU A 224 33.35 23.67 -11.22
N ALA A 225 32.49 22.81 -10.67
CA ALA A 225 31.50 22.10 -11.48
C ALA A 225 30.59 23.07 -12.26
N SER A 226 30.21 24.21 -11.67
CA SER A 226 29.29 25.17 -12.28
C SER A 226 29.84 25.91 -13.50
N LYS A 227 31.16 25.97 -13.69
CA LYS A 227 31.79 26.70 -14.80
C LYS A 227 31.46 26.07 -16.15
N GLU A 228 31.51 24.75 -16.22
CA GLU A 228 31.29 23.96 -17.45
C GLU A 228 29.82 23.65 -17.73
N LEU A 229 28.90 24.01 -16.82
CA LEU A 229 27.48 23.71 -17.01
C LEU A 229 26.82 24.63 -18.03
N ILE A 230 26.00 24.03 -18.88
CA ILE A 230 25.18 24.74 -19.87
C ILE A 230 23.78 24.91 -19.27
N ALA A 231 23.33 26.17 -19.16
CA ALA A 231 21.95 26.50 -18.80
C ALA A 231 21.19 26.91 -20.07
N LEU A 232 20.05 26.27 -20.32
CA LEU A 232 19.18 26.53 -21.47
C LEU A 232 18.24 27.71 -21.20
N LEU A 233 17.67 27.77 -20.00
CA LEU A 233 16.76 28.85 -19.60
C LEU A 233 17.54 30.00 -18.95
N PRO A 234 17.14 31.26 -19.17
CA PRO A 234 17.83 32.41 -18.62
C PRO A 234 17.60 32.58 -17.12
N LYS A 235 18.53 33.30 -16.46
CA LYS A 235 18.37 33.74 -15.06
C LYS A 235 17.44 34.95 -14.97
N ASP A 236 16.14 34.72 -15.17
CA ASP A 236 15.10 35.74 -15.09
C ASP A 236 14.03 35.46 -14.00
N LYS A 237 13.07 36.38 -13.88
CA LYS A 237 12.00 36.27 -12.88
C LYS A 237 11.05 35.10 -13.17
N MET A 238 10.77 34.83 -14.45
CA MET A 238 9.83 33.77 -14.84
C MET A 238 10.38 32.38 -14.50
N THR A 239 11.62 32.11 -14.89
CA THR A 239 12.34 30.87 -14.62
C THR A 239 12.49 30.62 -13.13
N LYS A 240 12.85 31.67 -12.36
CA LYS A 240 12.89 31.59 -10.90
C LYS A 240 11.53 31.18 -10.32
N ASN A 241 10.44 31.80 -10.77
CA ASN A 241 9.11 31.51 -10.26
C ASN A 241 8.70 30.05 -10.51
N LEU A 242 8.96 29.50 -11.71
CA LEU A 242 8.66 28.10 -12.02
C LEU A 242 9.39 27.14 -11.08
N ILE A 243 10.68 27.35 -10.86
CA ILE A 243 11.49 26.51 -9.96
C ILE A 243 11.00 26.65 -8.52
N MET A 244 10.73 27.86 -8.05
CA MET A 244 10.24 28.09 -6.68
C MET A 244 8.86 27.46 -6.46
N GLN A 245 7.96 27.48 -7.45
CA GLN A 245 6.66 26.80 -7.38
C GLN A 245 6.81 25.27 -7.30
N ALA A 246 7.69 24.68 -8.13
CA ALA A 246 7.98 23.25 -8.08
C ALA A 246 8.59 22.82 -6.74
N ILE A 247 9.48 23.65 -6.17
CA ILE A 247 10.03 23.46 -4.82
C ILE A 247 8.94 23.50 -3.76
N GLU A 248 8.04 24.48 -3.81
CA GLU A 248 6.97 24.63 -2.81
C GLU A 248 6.01 23.42 -2.82
N GLN A 249 5.62 22.96 -4.01
CA GLN A 249 4.78 21.76 -4.15
C GLN A 249 5.48 20.51 -3.59
N LEU A 250 6.77 20.33 -3.91
CA LEU A 250 7.55 19.19 -3.42
C LEU A 250 7.74 19.22 -1.89
N ASN A 251 7.99 20.40 -1.32
CA ASN A 251 8.15 20.60 0.12
C ASN A 251 6.85 20.37 0.87
N THR A 252 5.74 20.92 0.37
CA THR A 252 4.40 20.71 0.94
C THR A 252 4.09 19.23 1.03
N LEU A 253 4.25 18.50 -0.09
CA LEU A 253 3.95 17.09 -0.13
C LEU A 253 4.92 16.25 0.73
N SER A 254 6.19 16.65 0.79
CA SER A 254 7.16 16.00 1.68
C SER A 254 6.80 16.14 3.15
N ARG A 255 6.33 17.31 3.58
CA ARG A 255 5.84 17.54 4.95
C ARG A 255 4.60 16.70 5.25
N THR A 256 3.62 16.68 4.34
CA THR A 256 2.41 15.86 4.48
C THR A 256 2.73 14.37 4.64
N ILE A 257 3.71 13.86 3.89
CA ILE A 257 4.14 12.45 3.99
C ILE A 257 4.74 12.13 5.36
N GLU A 258 5.59 13.02 5.91
CA GLU A 258 6.18 12.79 7.24
C GLU A 258 5.14 12.91 8.37
N GLN A 259 4.19 13.86 8.26
CA GLN A 259 3.06 13.96 9.17
C GLN A 259 2.20 12.69 9.13
N LEU A 260 1.86 12.21 7.95
CA LEU A 260 1.06 11.00 7.77
C LEU A 260 1.81 9.76 8.27
N ARG A 261 3.13 9.68 8.08
CA ARG A 261 3.96 8.60 8.64
C ARG A 261 3.87 8.58 10.17
N LEU A 262 3.99 9.74 10.83
CA LEU A 262 3.89 9.84 12.28
C LEU A 262 2.49 9.43 12.76
N GLN A 263 1.44 9.94 12.12
CA GLN A 263 0.06 9.56 12.47
C GLN A 263 -0.19 8.07 12.28
N MET A 264 0.32 7.48 11.18
CA MET A 264 0.19 6.04 10.94
C MET A 264 0.87 5.21 12.04
N ASP A 265 2.05 5.63 12.49
CA ASP A 265 2.76 4.96 13.59
C ASP A 265 1.98 5.06 14.90
N GLN A 266 1.43 6.24 15.21
CA GLN A 266 0.57 6.45 16.38
C GLN A 266 -0.71 5.61 16.35
N THR A 267 -1.41 5.55 15.20
CA THR A 267 -2.58 4.69 15.04
C THR A 267 -2.21 3.21 15.13
N ALA A 268 -1.06 2.82 14.56
CA ALA A 268 -0.59 1.44 14.66
C ALA A 268 -0.25 1.06 16.11
N ALA A 269 0.29 1.99 16.91
CA ALA A 269 0.62 1.77 18.32
C ALA A 269 -0.58 1.47 19.22
N GLN A 270 -1.79 1.79 18.77
CA GLN A 270 -3.03 1.44 19.47
C GLN A 270 -3.44 -0.03 19.28
N LEU A 271 -2.83 -0.73 18.32
CA LEU A 271 -3.13 -2.13 18.04
C LEU A 271 -2.30 -3.05 18.93
N PRO A 272 -2.87 -4.15 19.46
CA PRO A 272 -2.17 -5.04 20.37
C PRO A 272 -0.89 -5.63 19.75
N GLU A 273 -0.91 -5.96 18.45
CA GLU A 273 0.23 -6.55 17.78
C GLU A 273 1.43 -5.61 17.54
N TYR A 274 1.32 -4.31 17.84
CA TYR A 274 2.33 -3.31 17.50
C TYR A 274 3.72 -3.63 18.06
N SER A 275 3.81 -3.97 19.36
CA SER A 275 5.07 -4.28 20.04
C SER A 275 5.81 -5.45 19.38
N VAL A 276 5.06 -6.50 19.02
CA VAL A 276 5.57 -7.69 18.34
C VAL A 276 6.08 -7.35 16.95
N VAL A 277 5.36 -6.50 16.21
CA VAL A 277 5.76 -6.07 14.85
C VAL A 277 6.99 -5.17 14.91
N MET A 278 7.07 -4.24 15.85
CA MET A 278 8.24 -3.36 16.02
C MET A 278 9.49 -4.11 16.46
N ALA A 279 9.34 -5.23 17.18
CA ALA A 279 10.46 -6.09 17.56
C ALA A 279 11.09 -6.82 16.36
N MET A 280 10.41 -6.89 15.22
CA MET A 280 10.95 -7.52 14.00
C MET A 280 11.99 -6.61 13.34
N LYS A 281 13.16 -7.18 13.03
CA LYS A 281 14.25 -6.44 12.38
C LYS A 281 13.86 -6.02 10.96
N GLY A 282 14.32 -4.84 10.57
CA GLY A 282 14.07 -4.26 9.24
C GLY A 282 12.69 -3.60 9.05
N VAL A 283 11.83 -3.60 10.07
CA VAL A 283 10.47 -3.04 10.00
C VAL A 283 10.45 -1.57 10.43
N GLY A 284 10.67 -1.31 11.72
CA GLY A 284 10.68 0.05 12.29
C GLY A 284 9.36 0.83 12.13
N PRO A 285 9.32 2.09 12.59
CA PRO A 285 8.10 2.89 12.66
C PRO A 285 7.59 3.35 11.28
N SER A 286 8.38 3.17 10.21
CA SER A 286 7.92 3.50 8.85
C SER A 286 7.30 2.32 8.12
N LEU A 287 7.88 1.10 8.18
CA LEU A 287 7.38 -0.04 7.40
C LEU A 287 6.40 -0.88 8.21
N GLY A 288 6.51 -0.89 9.55
CA GLY A 288 5.61 -1.65 10.41
C GLY A 288 4.16 -1.23 10.29
N PRO A 289 3.83 0.07 10.39
CA PRO A 289 2.46 0.52 10.20
C PRO A 289 1.91 0.19 8.81
N GLN A 290 2.75 0.22 7.76
CA GLN A 290 2.33 -0.17 6.40
C GLN A 290 2.05 -1.67 6.27
N ILE A 291 2.84 -2.52 6.92
CA ILE A 291 2.64 -3.97 6.93
C ILE A 291 1.36 -4.30 7.70
N MET A 292 1.17 -3.71 8.89
CA MET A 292 -0.04 -3.86 9.70
C MET A 292 -1.28 -3.38 8.94
N ALA A 293 -1.19 -2.23 8.26
CA ALA A 293 -2.25 -1.68 7.42
C ALA A 293 -2.71 -2.65 6.31
N GLU A 294 -1.78 -3.29 5.61
CA GLU A 294 -2.11 -4.16 4.48
C GLU A 294 -2.54 -5.56 4.93
N ILE A 295 -1.93 -6.09 5.99
CA ILE A 295 -2.27 -7.41 6.52
C ILE A 295 -3.59 -7.38 7.29
N GLY A 296 -3.88 -6.31 8.03
CA GLY A 296 -5.04 -6.22 8.92
C GLY A 296 -4.96 -7.27 10.03
N ASP A 297 -6.12 -7.74 10.49
CA ASP A 297 -6.18 -8.82 11.48
C ASP A 297 -5.62 -10.12 10.90
N VAL A 298 -4.57 -10.66 11.51
CA VAL A 298 -3.92 -11.90 11.07
C VAL A 298 -4.81 -13.14 11.26
N ARG A 299 -5.77 -13.10 12.20
CA ARG A 299 -6.67 -14.21 12.54
C ARG A 299 -7.59 -14.60 11.38
N ARG A 300 -7.84 -13.69 10.43
CA ARG A 300 -8.60 -13.98 9.20
C ARG A 300 -7.94 -15.00 8.28
N PHE A 301 -6.64 -15.24 8.45
CA PHE A 301 -5.89 -16.23 7.68
C PHE A 301 -5.83 -17.56 8.42
N SER A 302 -6.51 -18.57 7.88
CA SER A 302 -6.59 -19.91 8.52
C SER A 302 -5.24 -20.62 8.62
N ARG A 303 -4.32 -20.36 7.69
CA ARG A 303 -2.97 -20.92 7.66
C ARG A 303 -1.96 -19.90 7.14
N ARG A 304 -0.69 -20.06 7.54
CA ARG A 304 0.44 -19.24 7.06
C ARG A 304 0.51 -19.08 5.53
N GLY A 305 0.15 -20.14 4.78
CA GLY A 305 0.13 -20.12 3.32
C GLY A 305 -0.95 -19.20 2.73
N ALA A 306 -2.05 -18.96 3.44
CA ALA A 306 -3.08 -18.02 3.00
C ALA A 306 -2.56 -16.57 3.03
N LEU A 307 -1.73 -16.21 4.03
CA LEU A 307 -1.10 -14.90 4.11
C LEU A 307 -0.06 -14.70 3.00
N THR A 308 0.79 -15.70 2.73
CA THR A 308 1.81 -15.60 1.66
C THR A 308 1.17 -15.54 0.27
N ALA A 309 0.06 -16.25 0.06
CA ALA A 309 -0.75 -16.16 -1.15
C ALA A 309 -1.44 -14.79 -1.28
N PHE A 310 -2.01 -14.25 -0.19
CA PHE A 310 -2.60 -12.91 -0.15
C PHE A 310 -1.57 -11.81 -0.45
N ALA A 311 -0.34 -11.96 0.03
CA ALA A 311 0.75 -11.07 -0.32
C ALA A 311 1.27 -11.29 -1.75
N GLY A 312 1.01 -12.44 -2.37
CA GLY A 312 1.53 -12.76 -3.71
C GLY A 312 3.04 -12.99 -3.74
N VAL A 313 3.60 -13.47 -2.63
CA VAL A 313 5.04 -13.84 -2.49
C VAL A 313 5.25 -15.35 -2.44
N ASP A 314 4.17 -16.12 -2.67
CA ASP A 314 4.25 -17.56 -2.80
C ASP A 314 4.74 -17.95 -4.21
N PRO A 315 5.69 -18.89 -4.33
CA PRO A 315 6.07 -19.45 -5.62
C PRO A 315 4.83 -20.09 -6.24
N GLY A 316 4.59 -19.85 -7.53
CA GLY A 316 3.52 -20.57 -8.22
C GLY A 316 3.80 -22.07 -8.23
N VAL A 317 2.73 -22.87 -8.32
CA VAL A 317 2.84 -24.31 -8.62
C VAL A 317 2.49 -24.47 -10.09
N ASN A 318 3.44 -24.97 -10.89
CA ASN A 318 3.20 -25.38 -12.28
C ASN A 318 3.64 -26.84 -12.39
N GLN A 319 2.74 -27.71 -11.94
CA GLN A 319 2.91 -29.14 -11.88
C GLN A 319 1.85 -29.79 -12.77
N SER A 320 2.29 -30.54 -13.77
CA SER A 320 1.49 -31.56 -14.45
C SER A 320 2.02 -32.94 -14.08
N SER A 321 1.26 -33.99 -14.36
CA SER A 321 1.64 -35.39 -14.11
C SER A 321 2.99 -35.77 -14.74
N THR A 322 3.42 -35.06 -15.78
CA THR A 322 4.65 -35.32 -16.54
C THR A 322 5.70 -34.22 -16.41
N TYR A 323 5.40 -33.09 -15.75
CA TYR A 323 6.29 -31.93 -15.72
C TYR A 323 6.21 -31.15 -14.41
N ASN A 324 7.37 -30.93 -13.79
CA ASN A 324 7.50 -30.15 -12.56
C ASN A 324 8.50 -29.00 -12.77
N GLN A 325 7.99 -27.78 -12.94
CA GLN A 325 8.84 -26.63 -13.19
C GLN A 325 9.55 -26.19 -11.91
N LYS A 326 10.88 -26.31 -11.86
CA LYS A 326 11.71 -25.98 -10.67
C LYS A 326 11.68 -24.49 -10.27
N SER A 327 11.22 -23.59 -11.15
CA SER A 327 11.11 -22.16 -10.90
C SER A 327 9.87 -21.59 -11.61
N VAL A 328 8.85 -21.24 -10.83
CA VAL A 328 7.62 -20.61 -11.34
C VAL A 328 7.60 -19.15 -10.90
N ARG A 329 7.17 -18.26 -11.81
CA ARG A 329 7.01 -16.84 -11.51
C ARG A 329 6.06 -16.67 -10.31
N THR A 330 6.44 -15.83 -9.36
CA THR A 330 5.60 -15.47 -8.20
C THR A 330 4.22 -15.01 -8.66
N SER A 331 3.17 -15.50 -8.00
CA SER A 331 1.81 -15.08 -8.33
C SER A 331 1.62 -13.60 -7.99
N LYS A 332 1.62 -12.71 -9.00
CA LYS A 332 1.33 -11.27 -8.81
C LYS A 332 -0.16 -11.01 -8.49
N ARG A 333 -0.83 -11.97 -7.85
CA ARG A 333 -2.28 -11.99 -7.57
C ARG A 333 -2.62 -11.33 -6.23
N GLY A 334 -1.62 -11.07 -5.38
CA GLY A 334 -1.76 -10.45 -4.05
C GLY A 334 -1.51 -8.92 -4.00
N SER A 335 -1.62 -8.33 -2.81
CA SER A 335 -1.47 -6.87 -2.60
C SER A 335 -0.12 -6.36 -3.12
N ALA A 336 -0.16 -5.40 -4.06
CA ALA A 336 1.05 -4.78 -4.59
C ALA A 336 1.76 -3.89 -3.56
N GLN A 337 1.00 -3.27 -2.65
CA GLN A 337 1.54 -2.40 -1.60
C GLN A 337 2.27 -3.24 -0.55
N LEU A 338 1.66 -4.35 -0.11
CA LEU A 338 2.30 -5.27 0.82
C LEU A 338 3.63 -5.81 0.26
N ARG A 339 3.67 -6.18 -1.03
CA ARG A 339 4.93 -6.61 -1.67
C ARG A 339 5.99 -5.52 -1.70
N LYS A 340 5.60 -4.27 -1.94
CA LYS A 340 6.52 -3.12 -1.90
C LYS A 340 7.12 -2.97 -0.50
N SER A 341 6.29 -2.92 0.55
CA SER A 341 6.77 -2.77 1.92
C SER A 341 7.64 -3.95 2.36
N LEU A 342 7.25 -5.19 2.02
CA LEU A 342 8.08 -6.38 2.29
C LEU A 342 9.44 -6.32 1.58
N PHE A 343 9.48 -5.88 0.33
CA PHE A 343 10.73 -5.71 -0.40
C PHE A 343 11.64 -4.67 0.27
N GLN A 344 11.06 -3.57 0.78
CA GLN A 344 11.80 -2.56 1.54
C GLN A 344 12.34 -3.12 2.87
N VAL A 345 11.57 -3.96 3.57
CA VAL A 345 12.09 -4.66 4.77
C VAL A 345 13.30 -5.53 4.40
N MET A 346 13.23 -6.29 3.31
CA MET A 346 14.35 -7.14 2.89
C MET A 346 15.58 -6.29 2.53
N ASP A 347 15.38 -5.14 1.88
CA ASP A 347 16.46 -4.21 1.54
C ASP A 347 17.13 -3.63 2.81
N VAL A 348 16.33 -3.28 3.83
CA VAL A 348 16.86 -2.85 5.14
C VAL A 348 17.65 -3.98 5.80
N LEU A 349 17.14 -5.21 5.81
CA LEU A 349 17.85 -6.36 6.38
C LEU A 349 19.19 -6.62 5.67
N VAL A 350 19.23 -6.54 4.34
CA VAL A 350 20.47 -6.71 3.56
C VAL A 350 21.48 -5.60 3.89
N LYS A 351 21.02 -4.35 4.03
CA LYS A 351 21.89 -3.20 4.33
C LYS A 351 22.43 -3.20 5.76
N THR A 352 21.59 -3.59 6.73
CA THR A 352 21.94 -3.56 8.15
C THR A 352 22.62 -4.84 8.62
N SER A 353 22.45 -5.94 7.89
CA SER A 353 23.06 -7.25 8.19
C SER A 353 22.95 -7.66 9.67
N PRO A 354 21.73 -7.67 10.25
CA PRO A 354 21.56 -7.93 11.68
C PRO A 354 21.98 -9.36 12.03
N GLU A 355 22.86 -9.48 13.03
CA GLU A 355 23.27 -10.77 13.58
C GLU A 355 22.07 -11.50 14.21
N ASN A 356 22.06 -12.83 14.08
CA ASN A 356 21.02 -13.71 14.64
C ASN A 356 19.59 -13.48 14.11
N ASP A 357 19.38 -12.67 13.08
CA ASP A 357 18.07 -12.56 12.45
C ASP A 357 17.81 -13.75 11.51
N PRO A 358 16.73 -14.53 11.74
CA PRO A 358 16.46 -15.73 10.95
C PRO A 358 16.09 -15.42 9.49
N VAL A 359 15.57 -14.23 9.19
CA VAL A 359 15.24 -13.83 7.81
C VAL A 359 16.52 -13.44 7.07
N TYR A 360 17.38 -12.64 7.69
CA TYR A 360 18.70 -12.29 7.15
C TYR A 360 19.58 -13.52 6.92
N ALA A 361 19.69 -14.42 7.90
CA ALA A 361 20.45 -15.66 7.73
C ALA A 361 19.96 -16.50 6.53
N PHE A 362 18.64 -16.48 6.26
CA PHE A 362 18.07 -17.13 5.08
C PHE A 362 18.38 -16.39 3.78
N LEU A 363 18.29 -15.06 3.77
CA LEU A 363 18.70 -14.24 2.62
C LEU A 363 20.16 -14.50 2.26
N SER A 364 21.05 -14.48 3.26
CA SER A 364 22.49 -14.76 3.10
C SER A 364 22.75 -16.16 2.57
N LYS A 365 22.05 -17.18 3.10
CA LYS A 365 22.13 -18.55 2.57
C LYS A 365 21.70 -18.62 1.11
N LYS A 366 20.56 -18.00 0.74
CA LYS A 366 20.07 -18.01 -0.65
C LYS A 366 20.98 -17.23 -1.60
N ARG A 367 21.62 -16.17 -1.12
CA ARG A 367 22.66 -15.45 -1.87
C ARG A 367 23.89 -16.33 -2.11
N ALA A 368 24.35 -17.06 -1.09
CA ALA A 368 25.47 -17.99 -1.21
C ALA A 368 25.16 -19.19 -2.15
N GLU A 369 23.89 -19.63 -2.22
CA GLU A 369 23.41 -20.61 -3.21
C GLU A 369 23.38 -20.06 -4.67
N GLY A 370 23.79 -18.81 -4.92
CA GLY A 370 23.80 -18.21 -6.25
C GLY A 370 22.41 -17.82 -6.78
N LYS A 371 21.40 -17.69 -5.92
CA LYS A 371 20.05 -17.30 -6.36
C LYS A 371 20.05 -15.83 -6.85
N PRO A 372 19.32 -15.50 -7.94
CA PRO A 372 19.20 -14.13 -8.41
C PRO A 372 18.60 -13.18 -7.36
N TYR A 373 18.99 -11.90 -7.40
CA TYR A 373 18.59 -10.86 -6.44
C TYR A 373 17.09 -10.88 -6.10
N TYR A 374 16.24 -10.67 -7.10
CA TYR A 374 14.80 -10.60 -6.90
C TYR A 374 14.16 -11.91 -6.42
N VAL A 375 14.79 -13.06 -6.71
CA VAL A 375 14.28 -14.38 -6.30
C VAL A 375 14.48 -14.58 -4.81
N TYR A 376 15.70 -14.34 -4.30
CA TYR A 376 15.95 -14.52 -2.88
C TYR A 376 15.25 -13.44 -2.04
N MET A 377 15.10 -12.23 -2.56
CA MET A 377 14.32 -11.16 -1.88
C MET A 377 12.86 -11.58 -1.70
N THR A 378 12.25 -12.18 -2.73
CA THR A 378 10.88 -12.68 -2.63
C THR A 378 10.78 -13.88 -1.67
N ALA A 379 11.75 -14.79 -1.71
CA ALA A 379 11.80 -15.92 -0.79
C ALA A 379 11.98 -15.46 0.67
N GLY A 380 12.79 -14.42 0.90
CA GLY A 380 12.95 -13.78 2.20
C GLY A 380 11.65 -13.15 2.69
N ALA A 381 10.92 -12.44 1.82
CA ALA A 381 9.60 -11.89 2.14
C ALA A 381 8.60 -13.00 2.54
N ASN A 382 8.62 -14.16 1.86
CA ASN A 382 7.81 -15.33 2.26
C ASN A 382 8.21 -15.84 3.65
N LYS A 383 9.52 -15.97 3.93
CA LYS A 383 10.01 -16.37 5.26
C LYS A 383 9.60 -15.36 6.34
N PHE A 384 9.73 -14.07 6.07
CA PHE A 384 9.30 -12.99 6.97
C PHE A 384 7.81 -13.12 7.31
N LEU A 385 6.94 -13.28 6.31
CA LEU A 385 5.50 -13.43 6.54
C LEU A 385 5.14 -14.68 7.35
N ARG A 386 5.90 -15.78 7.22
CA ARG A 386 5.69 -16.98 8.05
C ARG A 386 6.00 -16.71 9.52
N ILE A 387 7.09 -15.99 9.79
CA ILE A 387 7.48 -15.58 11.16
C ILE A 387 6.47 -14.58 11.71
N TYR A 388 6.08 -13.59 10.90
CA TYR A 388 5.05 -12.62 11.24
C TYR A 388 3.75 -13.31 11.64
N TYR A 389 3.26 -14.23 10.80
CA TYR A 389 2.03 -14.98 11.07
C TYR A 389 2.10 -15.75 12.38
N GLY A 390 3.21 -16.46 12.62
CA GLY A 390 3.40 -17.24 13.85
C GLY A 390 3.39 -16.35 15.09
N ARG A 391 4.30 -15.37 15.15
CA ARG A 391 4.49 -14.52 16.33
C ARG A 391 3.26 -13.67 16.67
N VAL A 392 2.65 -13.05 15.66
CA VAL A 392 1.48 -12.20 15.89
C VAL A 392 0.27 -13.03 16.31
N LYS A 393 0.06 -14.20 15.69
CA LYS A 393 -1.07 -15.06 16.06
C LYS A 393 -0.92 -15.65 17.47
N GLU A 394 0.29 -16.08 17.83
CA GLU A 394 0.62 -16.55 19.17
C GLU A 394 0.37 -15.47 20.22
N TYR A 395 0.85 -14.24 19.97
CA TYR A 395 0.63 -13.11 20.88
C TYR A 395 -0.85 -12.71 21.01
N LEU A 396 -1.61 -12.70 19.90
CA LEU A 396 -3.04 -12.40 19.99
C LEU A 396 -3.83 -13.50 20.69
N ALA A 397 -3.38 -14.76 20.61
CA ALA A 397 -3.98 -15.86 21.34
C ALA A 397 -3.72 -15.73 22.86
N SER A 398 -2.51 -15.36 23.28
CA SER A 398 -2.21 -15.17 24.71
C SER A 398 -3.05 -14.07 25.35
N LEU A 399 -3.37 -13.00 24.62
CA LEU A 399 -4.27 -11.95 25.11
C LEU A 399 -5.72 -12.42 25.28
N SER A 400 -6.16 -13.42 24.51
CA SER A 400 -7.52 -13.96 24.60
C SER A 400 -7.68 -14.96 25.75
N GLU A 401 -6.57 -15.44 26.33
CA GLU A 401 -6.54 -16.33 27.49
C GLU A 401 -6.42 -15.56 28.81
N GLU A 402 -6.03 -14.27 28.76
CA GLU A 402 -5.90 -13.38 29.91
C GLU A 402 -7.17 -12.54 30.20
N GLU A 403 -8.11 -12.49 29.25
CA GLU A 403 -9.47 -11.93 29.37
C GLU A 403 -10.48 -13.00 29.78
#